data_AF-A0A327L2V7-F1
#
_entry.id   AF-A0A327L2V7-F1
#
_cell.length_a   1.000
_cell.length_b   1.000
_cell.length_c   1.000
_cell.angle_alpha   90.00
_cell.angle_beta   90.00
_cell.angle_gamma   90.00
#
_symmetry.space_group_name_H-M   'P 1'
#
loop_
_entity.id
_entity.type
_entity.pdbx_description
1 polymer ?
#
loop_
_entity_poly.entity_id
_entity_poly.type
_entity_poly.pdbx_seq_one_letter_code
_entity_poly.pdbx_strand_id
1 'polypeptide(L)'
;MARLKAAPPRLTSIGMSLAAPPGDEQAYDRRRRGEQPWRSWYKTARWRALRRDVIIRDACTCQRTGIVLGGREPSPDSPVVHHVVPHRGDPALFWDAANLETVSKAWHDEHGQREDLAQG
;
A
#
# COMPACT_ATOMS: atom_id res chain seq x y z
N MET A 1 59.58 -4.19 -39.59
CA MET A 1 59.14 -5.08 -38.49
C MET A 1 58.67 -4.18 -37.35
N ALA A 2 57.54 -4.28 -36.66
CA ALA A 2 56.22 -4.88 -36.80
C ALA A 2 55.40 -4.24 -35.63
N ARG A 3 54.07 -4.30 -35.70
CA ARG A 3 53.06 -3.60 -34.89
C ARG A 3 53.17 -3.90 -33.37
N LEU A 4 52.64 -3.06 -32.46
CA LEU A 4 51.25 -3.13 -31.98
C LEU A 4 50.84 -1.87 -31.18
N LYS A 5 49.56 -1.48 -31.32
CA LYS A 5 48.81 -0.54 -30.47
C LYS A 5 48.33 -1.23 -29.19
N ALA A 6 48.23 -0.52 -28.08
CA ALA A 6 47.32 -0.87 -26.97
C ALA A 6 46.70 0.39 -26.34
N ALA A 7 45.37 0.33 -26.15
CA ALA A 7 44.47 1.36 -25.64
C ALA A 7 44.38 1.34 -24.08
N PRO A 8 43.83 2.35 -23.40
CA PRO A 8 43.93 2.49 -21.94
C PRO A 8 43.06 1.45 -21.19
N PRO A 9 43.46 1.03 -19.96
CA PRO A 9 42.60 0.21 -19.13
C PRO A 9 41.42 1.04 -18.63
N ARG A 10 40.21 0.66 -19.06
CA ARG A 10 38.96 1.09 -18.43
C ARG A 10 38.89 0.43 -17.06
N LEU A 11 39.08 1.20 -15.99
CA LEU A 11 38.68 0.76 -14.66
C LEU A 11 37.15 0.77 -14.62
N THR A 12 36.55 -0.42 -14.70
CA THR A 12 35.16 -0.64 -14.35
C THR A 12 35.00 -0.27 -12.88
N SER A 13 34.25 0.79 -12.61
CA SER A 13 33.74 1.08 -11.27
C SER A 13 32.97 -0.15 -10.80
N ILE A 14 33.50 -0.86 -9.82
CA ILE A 14 32.73 -1.84 -9.06
C ILE A 14 31.58 -1.03 -8.47
N GLY A 15 30.37 -1.29 -8.98
CA GLY A 15 29.13 -0.74 -8.46
C GLY A 15 28.94 -1.27 -7.04
N MET A 16 29.59 -0.62 -6.10
CA MET A 16 29.33 -0.78 -4.68
C MET A 16 28.00 -0.10 -4.42
N SER A 17 26.91 -0.84 -4.63
CA SER A 17 25.70 -0.52 -3.90
C SER A 17 26.03 -0.83 -2.45
N LEU A 18 26.44 0.20 -1.72
CA LEU A 18 26.38 0.22 -0.27
C LEU A 18 24.92 -0.04 0.09
N ALA A 19 24.56 -1.31 0.29
CA ALA A 19 23.43 -1.62 1.14
C ALA A 19 23.71 -0.86 2.44
N ALA A 20 22.80 0.04 2.79
CA ALA A 20 22.84 0.71 4.09
C ALA A 20 23.12 -0.36 5.15
N PRO A 21 23.95 -0.08 6.17
CA PRO A 21 24.17 -1.06 7.23
C PRO A 21 22.78 -1.48 7.77
N PRO A 22 22.59 -2.74 8.21
CA PRO A 22 21.37 -3.14 8.88
C PRO A 22 21.30 -2.37 10.20
N GLY A 23 20.86 -1.12 10.11
CA GLY A 23 20.50 -0.30 11.24
C GLY A 23 19.28 -0.94 11.85
N ASP A 24 19.38 -1.20 13.15
CA ASP A 24 18.40 -1.77 14.05
C ASP A 24 16.97 -1.71 13.49
N GLU A 25 16.60 -2.75 12.72
CA GLU A 25 15.35 -2.80 11.93
C GLU A 25 14.14 -2.62 12.84
N GLN A 26 14.27 -3.07 14.10
CA GLN A 26 13.31 -2.89 15.18
C GLN A 26 13.19 -1.44 15.69
N ALA A 27 14.25 -0.64 15.59
CA ALA A 27 14.24 0.79 15.91
C ALA A 27 13.66 1.61 14.76
N TYR A 28 13.96 1.25 13.51
CA TYR A 28 13.33 1.80 12.31
C TYR A 28 11.81 1.54 12.32
N ASP A 29 11.42 0.29 12.58
CA ASP A 29 10.03 -0.10 12.73
C ASP A 29 9.32 0.60 13.90
N ARG A 30 9.99 0.78 15.05
CA ARG A 30 9.44 1.54 16.18
C ARG A 30 9.23 3.00 15.84
N ARG A 31 10.17 3.63 15.13
CA ARG A 31 10.02 5.01 14.63
C ARG A 31 8.87 5.12 13.64
N ARG A 32 8.83 4.27 12.62
CA ARG A 32 7.75 4.23 11.63
C ARG A 32 6.38 4.02 12.28
N ARG A 33 6.27 3.12 13.26
CA ARG A 33 5.04 2.91 14.04
C ARG A 33 4.64 4.14 14.88
N GLY A 34 5.60 4.92 15.35
CA GLY A 34 5.36 6.20 16.05
C GLY A 34 5.04 7.37 15.12
N GLU A 35 5.48 7.32 13.86
CA GLU A 35 5.39 8.42 12.88
C GLU A 35 4.05 8.49 12.12
N GLN A 36 3.20 7.46 12.18
CA GLN A 36 1.93 7.41 11.44
C GLN A 36 0.69 7.41 12.36
N PRO A 37 0.34 8.56 12.96
CA PRO A 37 -0.76 8.67 13.92
C PRO A 37 -2.11 8.20 13.35
N TRP A 38 -2.30 8.29 12.03
CA TRP A 38 -3.52 7.87 11.33
C TRP A 38 -3.80 6.37 11.38
N ARG A 39 -2.81 5.51 11.66
CA ARG A 39 -3.06 4.06 11.85
C ARG A 39 -4.05 3.78 12.98
N SER A 40 -4.14 4.69 13.96
CA SER A 40 -5.14 4.61 15.02
C SER A 40 -6.57 4.80 14.52
N TRP A 41 -6.77 5.52 13.41
CA TRP A 41 -8.10 5.84 12.86
C TRP A 41 -8.85 4.59 12.40
N TYR A 42 -8.16 3.61 11.82
CA TYR A 42 -8.73 2.31 11.43
C TYR A 42 -9.32 1.52 12.62
N LYS A 43 -8.92 1.82 13.85
CA LYS A 43 -9.42 1.13 15.06
C LYS A 43 -10.66 1.79 15.65
N THR A 44 -10.99 3.01 15.23
CA THR A 44 -12.07 3.82 15.81
C THR A 44 -13.46 3.30 15.45
N ALA A 45 -14.45 3.59 16.28
CA ALA A 45 -15.85 3.30 15.97
C ALA A 45 -16.34 4.06 14.73
N ARG A 46 -15.84 5.28 14.50
CA ARG A 46 -16.13 6.10 13.31
C ARG A 46 -15.75 5.37 12.03
N TRP A 47 -14.54 4.78 11.99
CA TRP A 47 -14.11 4.00 10.82
C TRP A 47 -14.99 2.77 10.60
N ARG A 48 -15.34 2.03 11.66
CA ARG A 48 -16.23 0.86 11.54
C ARG A 48 -17.61 1.23 11.01
N ALA A 49 -18.15 2.40 11.38
CA ALA A 49 -19.41 2.90 10.85
C ALA A 49 -19.28 3.28 9.37
N LEU A 50 -18.31 4.14 9.04
CA LEU A 50 -18.05 4.56 7.65
C LEU A 50 -17.82 3.36 6.71
N ARG A 51 -17.03 2.37 7.17
CA ARG A 51 -16.79 1.13 6.42
C ARG A 51 -18.09 0.39 6.12
N ARG A 52 -19.01 0.28 7.08
CA ARG A 52 -20.31 -0.36 6.85
C ARG A 52 -21.15 0.43 5.86
N ASP A 53 -21.18 1.75 6.00
CA ASP A 53 -22.00 2.63 5.16
C ASP A 53 -21.53 2.59 3.70
N VAL A 54 -20.21 2.55 3.46
CA VAL A 54 -19.63 2.37 2.11
C VAL A 54 -19.98 1.01 1.51
N ILE A 55 -19.89 -0.07 2.28
CA ILE A 55 -20.26 -1.43 1.81
C ILE A 55 -21.75 -1.50 1.45
N ILE A 56 -22.61 -0.87 2.24
CA ILE A 56 -24.05 -0.81 1.98
C ILE A 56 -24.34 0.05 0.75
N ARG A 57 -23.71 1.22 0.63
CA ARG A 57 -23.83 2.12 -0.54
C ARG A 57 -23.49 1.37 -1.83
N ASP A 58 -22.44 0.57 -1.79
CA ASP A 58 -21.95 -0.20 -2.94
C ASP A 58 -22.71 -1.52 -3.14
N ALA A 59 -23.82 -1.73 -2.41
CA ALA A 59 -24.66 -2.93 -2.47
C ALA A 59 -23.86 -4.24 -2.33
N CYS A 60 -22.87 -4.25 -1.44
CA CYS A 60 -21.92 -5.36 -1.27
C CYS A 60 -21.28 -5.80 -2.60
N THR A 61 -21.05 -4.89 -3.54
CA THR A 61 -20.50 -5.22 -4.86
C THR A 61 -19.13 -4.57 -5.04
N CYS A 62 -18.17 -5.33 -5.55
CA CYS A 62 -16.85 -4.83 -5.89
C CYS A 62 -16.96 -3.77 -6.99
N GLN A 63 -16.56 -2.53 -6.71
CA GLN A 63 -16.65 -1.43 -7.66
C GLN A 63 -15.65 -1.55 -8.83
N ARG A 64 -14.65 -2.42 -8.69
CA ARG A 64 -13.61 -2.65 -9.71
C ARG A 64 -13.91 -3.82 -10.64
N THR A 65 -14.61 -4.84 -10.15
CA THR A 65 -14.86 -6.07 -10.91
C THR A 65 -16.34 -6.39 -11.11
N GLY A 66 -17.25 -5.72 -10.39
CA GLY A 66 -18.70 -5.92 -10.48
C GLY A 66 -19.23 -7.17 -9.79
N ILE A 67 -18.39 -7.95 -9.11
CA ILE A 67 -18.83 -9.16 -8.40
C ILE A 67 -19.51 -8.80 -7.08
N VAL A 68 -20.58 -9.53 -6.74
CA VAL A 68 -21.21 -9.45 -5.41
C VAL A 68 -20.31 -10.15 -4.39
N LEU A 69 -20.13 -9.51 -3.23
CA LEU A 69 -19.26 -9.90 -2.14
C LEU A 69 -20.11 -10.43 -0.99
N GLY A 70 -19.87 -11.68 -0.61
CA GLY A 70 -20.56 -12.34 0.50
C GLY A 70 -19.64 -13.12 1.42
N GLY A 71 -18.37 -13.25 1.05
CA GLY A 71 -17.39 -14.01 1.80
C GLY A 71 -17.12 -13.45 3.20
N ARG A 72 -16.94 -14.36 4.17
CA ARG A 72 -16.39 -14.01 5.48
C ARG A 72 -14.87 -13.81 5.34
N GLU A 73 -14.33 -12.79 5.99
CA GLU A 73 -12.87 -12.58 6.03
C GLU A 73 -12.14 -13.84 6.56
N PRO A 74 -11.05 -14.31 5.92
CA PRO A 74 -10.27 -13.69 4.84
C PRO A 74 -10.57 -14.23 3.43
N SER A 75 -11.82 -14.63 3.13
CA SER A 75 -12.17 -15.15 1.81
C SER A 75 -11.84 -14.15 0.67
N PRO A 76 -11.43 -14.62 -0.52
CA PRO A 76 -11.12 -13.75 -1.68
C PRO A 76 -12.26 -12.80 -2.07
N ASP A 77 -13.50 -13.21 -1.88
CA ASP A 77 -14.74 -12.46 -2.14
C ASP A 77 -15.27 -11.71 -0.89
N SER A 78 -14.48 -11.63 0.19
CA SER A 78 -14.86 -10.81 1.34
C SER A 78 -14.74 -9.31 1.02
N PRO A 79 -15.68 -8.47 1.52
CA PRO A 79 -15.68 -7.04 1.24
C PRO A 79 -14.60 -6.30 2.05
N VAL A 80 -13.79 -5.54 1.35
CA VAL A 80 -12.78 -4.62 1.89
C VAL A 80 -13.10 -3.21 1.40
N VAL A 81 -12.77 -2.19 2.19
CA VAL A 81 -12.92 -0.79 1.79
C VAL A 81 -11.55 -0.23 1.47
N HIS A 82 -11.39 0.30 0.27
CA HIS A 82 -10.15 0.83 -0.28
C HIS A 82 -10.25 2.34 -0.48
N HIS A 83 -9.15 3.05 -0.22
CA HIS A 83 -9.02 4.48 -0.50
C HIS A 83 -8.55 4.69 -1.93
N VAL A 84 -9.38 5.27 -2.79
CA VAL A 84 -9.07 5.54 -4.21
C VAL A 84 -7.87 6.49 -4.32
N VAL A 85 -7.86 7.56 -3.53
CA VAL A 85 -6.72 8.46 -3.35
C VAL A 85 -6.06 8.15 -2.00
N PRO A 86 -4.76 7.82 -1.97
CA PRO A 86 -4.03 7.58 -0.72
C PRO A 86 -4.10 8.80 0.19
N HIS A 87 -4.64 8.62 1.38
CA HIS A 87 -4.84 9.74 2.30
C HIS A 87 -3.52 10.28 2.90
N ARG A 88 -2.47 9.46 3.04
CA ARG A 88 -1.13 9.88 3.55
C ARG A 88 -1.17 10.71 4.85
N GLY A 89 -2.13 10.41 5.72
CA GLY A 89 -2.38 11.15 6.96
C GLY A 89 -3.26 12.38 6.84
N ASP A 90 -3.79 12.72 5.67
CA ASP A 90 -4.83 13.73 5.49
C ASP A 90 -6.18 13.20 6.00
N PRO A 91 -6.77 13.81 7.05
CA PRO A 91 -8.07 13.42 7.56
C PRO A 91 -9.20 13.62 6.54
N ALA A 92 -9.12 14.63 5.67
CA ALA A 92 -10.18 14.90 4.69
C ALA A 92 -10.30 13.73 3.72
N LEU A 93 -9.17 13.26 3.17
CA LEU A 93 -9.13 12.10 2.30
C LEU A 93 -9.45 10.79 3.03
N PHE A 94 -9.06 10.67 4.31
CA PHE A 94 -9.31 9.43 5.06
C PHE A 94 -10.80 9.21 5.35
N TRP A 95 -11.51 10.29 5.71
CA TRP A 95 -12.90 10.26 6.15
C TRP A 95 -13.91 10.54 5.04
N ASP A 96 -13.45 10.90 3.84
CA ASP A 96 -14.32 11.14 2.69
C ASP A 96 -14.87 9.83 2.12
N ALA A 97 -16.19 9.64 2.22
CA ALA A 97 -16.87 8.48 1.66
C ALA A 97 -16.74 8.41 0.13
N ALA A 98 -16.64 9.54 -0.58
CA ALA A 98 -16.45 9.56 -2.03
C ALA A 98 -15.04 9.07 -2.44
N ASN A 99 -14.07 9.18 -1.53
CA ASN A 99 -12.73 8.62 -1.71
C ASN A 99 -12.63 7.12 -1.34
N LEU A 100 -13.74 6.52 -0.90
CA LEU A 100 -13.80 5.13 -0.48
C LEU A 100 -14.62 4.29 -1.45
N GLU A 101 -14.16 3.09 -1.73
CA GLU A 101 -14.88 2.10 -2.54
C GLU A 101 -14.79 0.70 -1.94
N THR A 102 -15.85 -0.08 -2.15
CA THR A 102 -15.88 -1.49 -1.78
C THR A 102 -15.23 -2.32 -2.86
N VAL A 103 -14.25 -3.13 -2.47
CA VAL A 103 -13.53 -4.05 -3.36
C VAL A 103 -13.47 -5.44 -2.73
N SER A 104 -13.24 -6.46 -3.55
CA SER A 104 -12.95 -7.80 -3.04
C SER A 104 -11.57 -7.84 -2.41
N LYS A 105 -11.39 -8.68 -1.40
CA LYS A 105 -10.06 -8.94 -0.82
C LYS A 105 -9.04 -9.38 -1.88
N ALA A 106 -9.45 -10.22 -2.83
CA ALA A 106 -8.57 -10.65 -3.93
C ALA A 106 -8.04 -9.47 -4.75
N TRP A 107 -8.94 -8.57 -5.17
CA TRP A 107 -8.56 -7.39 -5.95
C TRP A 107 -7.68 -6.45 -5.12
N HIS A 108 -8.02 -6.28 -3.83
CA HIS A 108 -7.24 -5.45 -2.92
C HIS A 108 -5.82 -5.98 -2.69
N ASP A 109 -5.66 -7.29 -2.53
CA ASP A 109 -4.35 -7.91 -2.30
C ASP A 109 -3.47 -7.85 -3.57
N GLU A 110 -4.07 -7.94 -4.76
CA GLU A 110 -3.36 -7.92 -6.05
C GLU A 110 -3.01 -6.50 -6.54
N HIS A 111 -3.96 -5.58 -6.45
CA HIS A 111 -3.85 -4.21 -6.99
C HIS A 111 -3.69 -3.17 -5.89
N GLY A 112 -4.54 -3.26 -4.85
CA GLY A 112 -4.58 -2.31 -3.75
C GLY A 112 -3.28 -2.26 -2.93
N GLN A 113 -2.55 -3.37 -2.77
CA GLN A 113 -1.27 -3.37 -2.04
C GLN A 113 -0.19 -2.48 -2.69
N ARG A 114 -0.24 -2.30 -4.00
CA ARG A 114 0.69 -1.43 -4.72
C ARG A 114 0.39 0.04 -4.42
N GLU A 115 -0.86 0.36 -4.10
CA GLU A 115 -1.35 1.67 -3.72
C GLU A 115 -1.24 1.89 -2.19
N ASP A 116 -1.36 0.84 -1.37
CA ASP A 116 -1.16 0.82 0.08
C ASP A 116 0.31 0.97 0.50
N LEU A 117 1.28 0.53 -0.32
CA LEU A 117 2.70 0.85 -0.11
C LEU A 117 2.96 2.37 -0.13
N ALA A 118 2.06 3.15 -0.74
CA ALA A 118 2.04 4.61 -0.64
C ALA A 118 1.19 5.15 0.53
N GLN A 119 0.49 4.27 1.27
CA GLN A 119 -0.31 4.55 2.47
C GLN A 119 0.39 4.16 3.78
N GLY A 120 1.46 3.33 3.71
CA GLY A 120 2.05 2.62 4.86
C GLY A 120 3.43 3.05 5.29
#